data_AF-A0A0U2VGP3-F1
#
_entry.id   AF-A0A0U2VGP3-F1
#
_cell.length_a   1.000
_cell.length_b   1.000
_cell.length_c   1.000
_cell.angle_alpha   90.00
_cell.angle_beta   90.00
_cell.angle_gamma   90.00
#
_symmetry.space_group_name_H-M   'P 1'
#
loop_
_entity.id
_entity.type
_entity.pdbx_description
1 polymer ?
#
loop_
_entity_poly.entity_id
_entity_poly.type
_entity_poly.pdbx_seq_one_letter_code
_entity_poly.pdbx_strand_id
1 'polypeptide(L)'
;MCNTEKKPKHKQVFAIDESEGLHKNYSFRLAIFLPIVFSAAIIIIFSLQLWSDGGFRLGFSQSEVSAFIKYFSFPISLLPLSIVFGVMVARFHSSKQKAKSNLITEVNNSVNFFYKTHEEFDKYCQKLLAVEHSVFNNIDSVICYGFLFKNSTTKNPSLIINDETIQQIEKFYFLYFNCFMDYISSEEYRNRNVRLEYGEAHGFADYYVKNFQLQLGIDINRIFLIHYIKDFDKNIKSINKAFLKLIAFPGVDNFIESHKRLSSIEDNILRLLDESVAYQVEVKSLQTPQS
;
A
#
# COMPACT_ATOMS: atom_id res chain seq x y z
N MET A 1 14.40 -16.92 -0.95
CA MET A 1 14.37 -18.38 -0.67
C MET A 1 13.83 -18.56 0.74
N CYS A 2 12.60 -19.08 0.87
CA CYS A 2 11.97 -19.29 2.18
C CYS A 2 12.50 -20.61 2.75
N ASN A 3 13.20 -20.55 3.89
CA ASN A 3 13.62 -21.74 4.62
C ASN A 3 12.37 -22.48 5.09
N THR A 4 12.02 -23.58 4.43
CA THR A 4 10.99 -24.49 4.90
C THR A 4 11.57 -25.27 6.08
N GLU A 5 11.44 -24.72 7.28
CA GLU A 5 11.62 -25.49 8.51
C GLU A 5 10.75 -26.75 8.43
N LYS A 6 11.40 -27.91 8.31
CA LYS A 6 10.74 -29.22 8.34
C LYS A 6 10.11 -29.40 9.72
N LYS A 7 8.81 -29.09 9.83
CA LYS A 7 8.03 -29.38 11.04
C LYS A 7 8.17 -30.87 11.39
N PRO A 8 8.28 -31.22 12.68
CA PRO A 8 8.55 -32.59 13.10
C PRO A 8 7.43 -33.55 12.65
N LYS A 9 7.81 -34.67 12.03
CA LYS A 9 6.94 -35.64 11.35
C LYS A 9 5.75 -36.16 12.18
N HIS A 10 5.86 -36.21 13.52
CA HIS A 10 4.80 -36.72 14.39
C HIS A 10 3.61 -35.75 14.55
N LYS A 11 3.78 -34.44 14.29
CA LYS A 11 2.69 -33.45 14.33
C LYS A 11 1.81 -33.45 13.08
N GLN A 12 2.10 -34.29 12.08
CA GLN A 12 1.43 -34.27 10.77
C GLN A 12 0.35 -35.35 10.59
N VAL A 13 0.22 -36.32 11.51
CA VAL A 13 -0.70 -37.46 11.32
C VAL A 13 -2.16 -37.02 11.20
N PHE A 14 -2.56 -35.98 11.93
CA PHE A 14 -3.90 -35.38 11.86
C PHE A 14 -3.92 -34.03 11.14
N ALA A 15 -2.77 -33.55 10.67
CA ALA A 15 -2.72 -32.32 9.90
C ALA A 15 -3.23 -32.59 8.48
N ILE A 16 -4.16 -31.77 8.03
CA ILE A 16 -4.55 -31.72 6.63
C ILE A 16 -3.57 -30.79 5.91
N ASP A 17 -2.86 -31.34 4.93
CA ASP A 17 -1.97 -30.63 4.03
C ASP A 17 -2.74 -30.19 2.78
N GLU A 18 -2.92 -28.88 2.65
CA GLU A 18 -3.59 -28.24 1.53
C GLU A 18 -2.78 -28.24 0.22
N SER A 19 -1.47 -28.52 0.27
CA SER A 19 -0.59 -28.52 -0.90
C SER A 19 -0.64 -29.81 -1.72
N GLU A 20 -1.12 -30.89 -1.12
CA GLU A 20 -1.29 -32.18 -1.78
C GLU A 20 -2.77 -32.50 -2.06
N GLY A 21 -3.01 -33.37 -3.03
CA GLY A 21 -4.35 -33.89 -3.28
C GLY A 21 -4.92 -34.63 -2.07
N LEU A 22 -6.24 -34.54 -1.87
CA LEU A 22 -6.94 -35.12 -0.72
C LEU A 22 -6.64 -36.62 -0.52
N HIS A 23 -6.54 -37.39 -1.61
CA HIS A 23 -6.23 -38.83 -1.56
C HIS A 23 -4.81 -39.16 -1.05
N LYS A 24 -3.89 -38.19 -1.06
CA LYS A 24 -2.53 -38.33 -0.52
C LYS A 24 -2.47 -38.01 0.97
N ASN A 25 -3.43 -37.22 1.47
CA ASN A 25 -3.48 -36.83 2.88
C ASN A 25 -3.72 -38.06 3.78
N TYR A 26 -2.83 -38.27 4.74
CA TYR A 26 -2.94 -39.38 5.69
C TYR A 26 -4.20 -39.28 6.56
N SER A 27 -4.57 -38.06 6.96
CA SER A 27 -5.80 -37.79 7.73
C SER A 27 -7.06 -38.25 7.00
N PHE A 28 -7.12 -38.10 5.67
CA PHE A 28 -8.24 -38.58 4.85
C PHE A 28 -8.28 -40.10 4.78
N ARG A 29 -7.13 -40.75 4.58
CA ARG A 29 -7.03 -42.21 4.60
C ARG A 29 -7.43 -42.77 5.97
N LEU A 30 -6.94 -42.17 7.05
CA LEU A 30 -7.28 -42.57 8.41
C LEU A 30 -8.78 -42.39 8.69
N ALA A 31 -9.37 -41.27 8.26
CA ALA A 31 -10.81 -41.05 8.41
C ALA A 31 -11.67 -42.13 7.73
N ILE A 32 -11.24 -42.64 6.58
CA ILE A 32 -11.94 -43.72 5.85
C ILE A 32 -11.62 -45.09 6.44
N PHE A 33 -10.36 -45.41 6.69
CA PHE A 33 -9.96 -46.77 7.07
C PHE A 33 -10.15 -47.06 8.56
N LEU A 34 -10.08 -46.07 9.44
CA LEU A 34 -10.15 -46.30 10.89
C LEU A 34 -11.48 -46.94 11.32
N PRO A 35 -12.67 -46.46 10.91
CA PRO A 35 -13.92 -47.12 11.29
C PRO A 35 -14.03 -48.53 10.69
N ILE A 36 -13.56 -48.74 9.45
CA ILE A 36 -13.58 -50.06 8.79
C ILE A 36 -12.72 -51.07 9.57
N VAL A 37 -11.47 -50.70 9.87
CA VAL A 37 -10.54 -51.56 10.61
C VAL A 37 -11.05 -51.82 12.02
N PHE A 38 -11.62 -50.80 12.68
CA PHE A 38 -12.19 -50.94 14.02
C PHE A 38 -13.42 -51.87 14.03
N SER A 39 -14.36 -51.71 13.09
CA SER A 39 -15.49 -52.62 12.90
C SER A 39 -15.03 -54.05 12.63
N ALA A 40 -14.05 -54.24 11.73
CA ALA A 40 -13.52 -55.55 11.40
C ALA A 40 -12.85 -56.22 12.61
N ALA A 41 -12.06 -55.45 13.38
CA ALA A 41 -11.43 -55.95 14.60
C ALA A 41 -12.46 -56.40 15.64
N ILE A 42 -13.52 -55.61 15.86
CA ILE A 42 -14.63 -55.99 16.75
C ILE A 42 -15.29 -57.27 16.26
N ILE A 43 -15.64 -57.36 14.96
CA ILE A 43 -16.26 -58.57 14.39
C ILE A 43 -15.36 -59.79 14.63
N ILE A 44 -14.07 -59.71 14.32
CA ILE A 44 -13.13 -60.82 14.50
C ILE A 44 -13.05 -61.25 15.97
N ILE A 45 -12.88 -60.30 16.91
CA ILE A 45 -12.75 -60.59 18.35
C ILE A 45 -14.01 -61.28 18.87
N PHE A 46 -15.21 -60.74 18.57
CA PHE A 46 -16.47 -61.33 19.01
C PHE A 46 -16.77 -62.66 18.32
N SER A 47 -16.42 -62.82 17.04
CA SER A 47 -16.54 -64.10 16.33
C SER A 47 -15.69 -65.19 16.99
N LEU A 48 -14.45 -64.89 17.36
CA LEU A 48 -13.57 -65.83 18.04
C LEU A 48 -14.12 -66.25 19.40
N GLN A 49 -14.65 -65.30 20.17
CA GLN A 49 -15.28 -65.58 21.47
C GLN A 49 -16.53 -66.45 21.32
N LEU A 50 -17.47 -66.05 20.45
CA LEU A 50 -18.72 -66.79 20.23
C LEU A 50 -18.49 -68.19 19.66
N TRP A 51 -17.44 -68.36 18.85
CA TRP A 51 -17.02 -69.66 18.35
C TRP A 51 -16.49 -70.55 19.49
N SER A 52 -15.63 -70.01 20.35
CA SER A 52 -15.09 -70.72 21.52
C SER A 52 -16.19 -71.19 22.48
N ASP A 53 -17.21 -70.36 22.68
CA ASP A 53 -18.32 -70.65 23.60
C ASP A 53 -19.37 -71.59 22.99
N GLY A 54 -19.19 -72.01 21.73
CA GLY A 54 -20.16 -72.86 21.00
C GLY A 54 -21.49 -72.16 20.66
N GLY A 55 -21.58 -70.85 20.93
CA GLY A 55 -22.79 -70.04 20.75
C GLY A 55 -23.03 -69.58 19.31
N PHE A 56 -22.09 -69.82 18.41
CA PHE A 56 -22.19 -69.40 17.01
C PHE A 56 -21.64 -70.46 16.05
N ARG A 57 -22.40 -70.71 14.97
CA ARG A 57 -22.00 -71.53 13.83
C ARG A 57 -22.07 -70.66 12.58
N LEU A 58 -20.99 -70.68 11.78
CA LEU A 58 -20.97 -70.01 10.49
C LEU A 58 -21.76 -70.85 9.49
N GLY A 59 -22.90 -70.32 9.06
CA GLY A 59 -23.68 -70.90 7.99
C GLY A 59 -24.62 -69.86 7.37
N PHE A 60 -25.24 -70.25 6.26
CA PHE A 60 -26.09 -69.37 5.44
C PHE A 60 -27.59 -69.66 5.63
N SER A 61 -27.97 -70.43 6.66
CA SER A 61 -29.38 -70.61 6.97
C SER A 61 -29.98 -69.31 7.51
N GLN A 62 -31.30 -69.15 7.39
CA GLN A 62 -32.01 -67.95 7.84
C GLN A 62 -31.80 -67.68 9.34
N SER A 63 -31.73 -68.72 10.18
CA SER A 63 -31.47 -68.60 11.61
C SER A 63 -30.06 -68.11 11.92
N GLU A 64 -29.06 -68.59 11.19
CA GLU A 64 -27.65 -68.20 11.35
C GLU A 64 -27.40 -66.76 10.88
N VAL A 65 -28.00 -66.35 9.77
CA VAL A 65 -27.93 -64.97 9.28
C VAL A 65 -28.61 -64.00 10.25
N SER A 66 -29.77 -64.37 10.80
CA SER A 66 -30.47 -63.57 11.81
C SER A 66 -29.64 -63.40 13.09
N ALA A 67 -29.00 -64.49 13.55
CA ALA A 67 -28.07 -64.45 14.68
C ALA A 67 -26.84 -63.57 14.39
N PHE A 68 -26.26 -63.67 13.19
CA PHE A 68 -25.14 -62.82 12.77
C PHE A 68 -25.52 -61.33 12.83
N ILE A 69 -26.65 -60.95 12.22
CA ILE A 69 -27.11 -59.55 12.24
C ILE A 69 -27.33 -59.08 13.68
N LYS A 70 -27.91 -59.93 14.54
CA LYS A 70 -28.14 -59.61 15.95
C LYS A 70 -26.83 -59.37 16.72
N TYR A 71 -25.82 -60.23 16.55
CA TYR A 71 -24.55 -60.10 17.27
C TYR A 71 -23.66 -58.98 16.72
N PHE A 72 -23.68 -58.74 15.42
CA PHE A 72 -22.79 -57.77 14.76
C PHE A 72 -23.48 -56.46 14.35
N SER A 73 -24.71 -56.21 14.80
CA SER A 73 -25.44 -54.97 14.51
C SER A 73 -24.62 -53.72 14.89
N PHE A 74 -23.95 -53.74 16.05
CA PHE A 74 -23.12 -52.62 16.50
C PHE A 74 -21.88 -52.35 15.62
N PRO A 75 -20.95 -53.29 15.38
CA PRO A 75 -19.82 -53.01 14.49
C PRO A 75 -20.23 -52.68 13.05
N ILE A 76 -21.33 -53.25 12.55
CA ILE A 76 -21.88 -52.90 11.23
C ILE A 76 -22.35 -51.44 11.22
N SER A 77 -23.01 -50.97 12.29
CA SER A 77 -23.50 -49.59 12.37
C SER A 77 -22.41 -48.53 12.49
N LEU A 78 -21.15 -48.93 12.73
CA LEU A 78 -19.99 -48.03 12.72
C LEU A 78 -19.44 -47.76 11.30
N LEU A 79 -19.70 -48.63 10.32
CA LEU A 79 -19.18 -48.47 8.95
C LEU A 79 -19.59 -47.14 8.26
N PRO A 80 -20.83 -46.61 8.43
CA PRO A 80 -21.20 -45.29 7.93
C PRO A 80 -20.31 -44.14 8.44
N LEU A 81 -19.65 -44.29 9.59
CA LEU A 81 -18.74 -43.25 10.11
C LEU A 81 -17.55 -43.00 9.17
N SER A 82 -17.11 -43.98 8.37
CA SER A 82 -16.06 -43.76 7.36
C SER A 82 -16.47 -42.74 6.32
N ILE A 83 -17.74 -42.77 5.90
CA ILE A 83 -18.27 -41.80 4.94
C ILE A 83 -18.37 -40.44 5.60
N VAL A 84 -18.92 -40.37 6.82
CA VAL A 84 -19.08 -39.11 7.56
C VAL A 84 -17.73 -38.43 7.80
N PHE A 85 -16.74 -39.17 8.31
CA PHE A 85 -15.40 -38.62 8.56
C PHE A 85 -14.66 -38.30 7.25
N GLY A 86 -14.83 -39.12 6.21
CA GLY A 86 -14.26 -38.84 4.88
C GLY A 86 -14.76 -37.51 4.32
N VAL A 87 -16.08 -37.27 4.36
CA VAL A 87 -16.69 -36.00 3.92
C VAL A 87 -16.23 -34.84 4.79
N MET A 88 -16.12 -35.02 6.10
CA MET A 88 -15.65 -33.99 7.03
C MET A 88 -14.21 -33.54 6.71
N VAL A 89 -13.29 -34.50 6.56
CA VAL A 89 -11.89 -34.20 6.20
C VAL A 89 -11.80 -33.56 4.82
N ALA A 90 -12.60 -34.01 3.85
CA ALA A 90 -12.67 -33.40 2.52
C ALA A 90 -13.08 -31.91 2.60
N ARG A 91 -14.12 -31.58 3.39
CA ARG A 91 -14.56 -30.20 3.59
C ARG A 91 -13.48 -29.32 4.24
N PHE A 92 -12.78 -29.85 5.23
CA PHE A 92 -11.68 -29.12 5.87
C PHE A 92 -10.51 -28.88 4.91
N HIS A 93 -10.15 -29.87 4.09
CA HIS A 93 -9.13 -29.72 3.05
C HIS A 93 -9.51 -28.65 2.03
N SER A 94 -10.73 -28.69 1.50
CA SER A 94 -11.24 -27.66 0.57
C SER A 94 -11.26 -26.26 1.21
N SER A 95 -11.65 -26.15 2.48
CA SER A 95 -11.66 -24.87 3.20
C SER A 95 -10.25 -24.29 3.33
N LYS A 96 -9.26 -25.11 3.72
CA LYS A 96 -7.85 -24.68 3.79
C LYS A 96 -7.28 -24.28 2.43
N GLN A 97 -7.56 -25.06 1.39
CA GLN A 97 -7.14 -24.71 0.03
C GLN A 97 -7.72 -23.38 -0.42
N LYS A 98 -9.00 -23.14 -0.13
CA LYS A 98 -9.66 -21.86 -0.42
C LYS A 98 -9.01 -20.71 0.35
N ALA A 99 -8.73 -20.88 1.64
CA ALA A 99 -8.03 -19.86 2.42
C ALA A 99 -6.65 -19.52 1.84
N LYS A 100 -5.87 -20.53 1.45
CA LYS A 100 -4.57 -20.33 0.80
C LYS A 100 -4.70 -19.64 -0.56
N SER A 101 -5.69 -20.03 -1.35
CA SER A 101 -6.00 -19.38 -2.63
C SER A 101 -6.38 -17.91 -2.43
N ASN A 102 -7.18 -17.59 -1.42
CA ASN A 102 -7.57 -16.21 -1.11
C ASN A 102 -6.34 -15.36 -0.76
N LEU A 103 -5.43 -15.89 0.07
CA LEU A 103 -4.18 -15.18 0.40
C LEU A 103 -3.32 -14.89 -0.83
N ILE A 104 -3.19 -15.85 -1.76
CA ILE A 104 -2.47 -15.64 -3.01
C ILE A 104 -3.16 -14.56 -3.87
N THR A 105 -4.49 -14.62 -3.96
CA THR A 105 -5.28 -13.62 -4.69
C THR A 105 -5.13 -12.23 -4.07
N GLU A 106 -5.16 -12.09 -2.74
CA GLU A 106 -4.94 -10.82 -2.04
C GLU A 106 -3.57 -10.24 -2.37
N VAL A 107 -2.50 -11.04 -2.29
CA VAL A 107 -1.14 -10.61 -2.65
C VAL A 107 -1.08 -10.18 -4.12
N ASN A 108 -1.66 -10.94 -5.05
CA ASN A 108 -1.69 -10.58 -6.46
C ASN A 108 -2.48 -9.29 -6.70
N ASN A 109 -3.60 -9.09 -6.01
CA ASN A 109 -4.40 -7.88 -6.09
C ASN A 109 -3.63 -6.66 -5.58
N SER A 110 -2.89 -6.78 -4.47
CA SER A 110 -2.03 -5.71 -3.95
C SER A 110 -0.93 -5.32 -4.94
N VAL A 111 -0.26 -6.32 -5.54
CA VAL A 111 0.77 -6.08 -6.56
C VAL A 111 0.19 -5.41 -7.81
N ASN A 112 -0.93 -5.93 -8.31
CA ASN A 112 -1.61 -5.36 -9.48
C ASN A 112 -2.09 -3.93 -9.22
N PHE A 113 -2.64 -3.68 -8.04
CA PHE A 113 -3.06 -2.35 -7.63
C PHE A 113 -1.85 -1.39 -7.56
N PHE A 114 -0.72 -1.81 -6.98
CA PHE A 114 0.50 -0.99 -6.92
C PHE A 114 0.96 -0.54 -8.31
N TYR A 115 1.14 -1.47 -9.26
CA TYR A 115 1.60 -1.14 -10.61
C TYR A 115 0.58 -0.34 -11.41
N LYS A 116 -0.71 -0.68 -11.29
CA LYS A 116 -1.77 0.08 -11.96
C LYS A 116 -1.83 1.52 -11.47
N THR A 117 -1.66 1.75 -10.17
CA THR A 117 -1.65 3.09 -9.59
C THR A 117 -0.45 3.90 -10.07
N HIS A 118 0.73 3.29 -10.21
CA HIS A 118 1.89 3.93 -10.84
C HIS A 118 1.62 4.33 -12.30
N GLU A 119 1.01 3.44 -13.09
CA GLU A 119 0.66 3.72 -14.49
C GLU A 119 -0.34 4.88 -14.60
N GLU A 120 -1.37 4.89 -13.75
CA GLU A 120 -2.36 5.98 -13.72
C GLU A 120 -1.75 7.29 -13.22
N PHE A 121 -0.81 7.24 -12.28
CA PHE A 121 -0.08 8.41 -11.83
C PHE A 121 0.81 9.00 -12.94
N ASP A 122 1.49 8.17 -13.72
CA ASP A 122 2.26 8.64 -14.88
C ASP A 122 1.38 9.38 -15.90
N LYS A 123 0.25 8.77 -16.27
CA LYS A 123 -0.77 9.42 -17.13
C LYS A 123 -1.29 10.73 -16.53
N TYR A 124 -1.45 10.76 -15.21
CA TYR A 124 -1.88 11.96 -14.48
C TYR A 124 -0.84 13.09 -14.57
N CYS A 125 0.44 12.78 -14.32
CA CYS A 125 1.55 13.74 -14.44
C CYS A 125 1.65 14.33 -15.86
N GLN A 126 1.48 13.50 -16.90
CA GLN A 126 1.48 13.98 -18.29
C GLN A 126 0.34 14.97 -18.56
N LYS A 127 -0.87 14.70 -18.05
CA LYS A 127 -2.01 15.63 -18.14
C LYS A 127 -1.75 16.91 -17.36
N LEU A 128 -1.16 16.79 -16.16
CA LEU A 128 -0.83 17.92 -15.31
C LEU A 128 0.20 18.83 -15.99
N LEU A 129 1.23 18.28 -16.62
CA LEU A 129 2.21 19.00 -17.43
C LEU A 129 1.56 19.82 -18.54
N ALA A 130 0.57 19.25 -19.25
CA ALA A 130 -0.14 19.98 -20.31
C ALA A 130 -0.94 21.19 -19.77
N VAL A 131 -1.51 21.07 -18.57
CA VAL A 131 -2.36 22.11 -17.95
C VAL A 131 -1.52 23.17 -17.24
N GLU A 132 -0.47 22.76 -16.52
CA GLU A 132 0.38 23.61 -15.67
C GLU A 132 1.77 23.83 -16.27
N HIS A 133 1.88 23.85 -17.60
CA HIS A 133 3.15 24.05 -18.31
C HIS A 133 3.86 25.37 -17.94
N SER A 134 3.14 26.37 -17.43
CA SER A 134 3.75 27.61 -16.95
C SER A 134 4.56 27.43 -15.67
N VAL A 135 4.27 26.38 -14.89
CA VAL A 135 4.92 26.06 -13.62
C VAL A 135 5.82 24.85 -13.74
N PHE A 136 5.35 23.76 -14.35
CA PHE A 136 6.12 22.54 -14.51
C PHE A 136 6.66 22.42 -15.93
N ASN A 137 7.97 22.29 -16.06
CA ASN A 137 8.65 21.98 -17.32
C ASN A 137 8.64 20.47 -17.60
N ASN A 138 8.89 19.66 -16.56
CA ASN A 138 8.89 18.21 -16.62
C ASN A 138 8.53 17.62 -15.25
N ILE A 139 7.96 16.41 -15.25
CA ILE A 139 7.70 15.62 -14.03
C ILE A 139 8.18 14.20 -14.32
N ASP A 140 9.23 13.77 -13.62
CA ASP A 140 9.60 12.36 -13.50
C ASP A 140 8.59 11.70 -12.55
N SER A 141 7.61 11.03 -13.14
CA SER A 141 6.51 10.39 -12.42
C SER A 141 6.99 9.31 -11.45
N VAL A 142 8.12 8.64 -11.71
CA VAL A 142 8.66 7.58 -10.85
C VAL A 142 9.24 8.17 -9.57
N ILE A 143 10.09 9.19 -9.71
CA ILE A 143 10.68 9.88 -8.56
C ILE A 143 9.58 10.60 -7.78
N CYS A 144 8.68 11.30 -8.47
CA CYS A 144 7.59 12.05 -7.85
C CYS A 144 6.62 11.13 -7.09
N TYR A 145 6.26 9.96 -7.65
CA TYR A 145 5.44 8.97 -6.96
C TYR A 145 6.15 8.44 -5.70
N GLY A 146 7.42 8.05 -5.83
CA GLY A 146 8.21 7.54 -4.71
C GLY A 146 8.39 8.57 -3.59
N PHE A 147 8.39 9.85 -3.96
CA PHE A 147 8.43 10.95 -3.02
C PHE A 147 7.08 11.17 -2.32
N LEU A 148 6.00 11.37 -3.09
CA LEU A 148 4.65 11.59 -2.57
C LEU A 148 4.17 10.42 -1.71
N PHE A 149 4.33 9.20 -2.20
CA PHE A 149 3.79 7.98 -1.62
C PHE A 149 4.90 7.06 -1.10
N LYS A 150 5.88 7.61 -0.39
CA LYS A 150 7.08 6.90 0.10
C LYS A 150 6.80 5.61 0.88
N ASN A 151 5.64 5.50 1.53
CA ASN A 151 5.22 4.33 2.29
C ASN A 151 4.48 3.27 1.45
N SER A 152 4.17 3.57 0.19
CA SER A 152 3.51 2.66 -0.74
C SER A 152 4.47 1.58 -1.20
N THR A 153 4.07 0.32 -1.04
CA THR A 153 4.86 -0.84 -1.48
C THR A 153 3.97 -1.86 -2.19
N THR A 154 4.57 -2.82 -2.90
CA THR A 154 3.81 -3.91 -3.55
C THR A 154 3.02 -4.78 -2.57
N LYS A 155 3.44 -4.85 -1.31
CA LYS A 155 2.75 -5.61 -0.25
C LYS A 155 1.66 -4.81 0.45
N ASN A 156 1.86 -3.50 0.54
CA ASN A 156 0.95 -2.57 1.19
C ASN A 156 0.88 -1.29 0.35
N PRO A 157 0.15 -1.32 -0.77
CA PRO A 157 0.04 -0.13 -1.59
C PRO A 157 -0.85 0.88 -0.88
N SER A 158 -0.41 2.14 -0.87
CA SER A 158 -1.10 3.21 -0.14
C SER A 158 -0.94 4.52 -0.89
N LEU A 159 -2.01 5.32 -0.91
CA LEU A 159 -2.02 6.66 -1.50
C LEU A 159 -2.12 7.72 -0.40
N ILE A 160 -1.28 7.56 0.63
CA ILE A 160 -1.12 8.54 1.70
C ILE A 160 0.09 9.39 1.36
N ILE A 161 -0.12 10.70 1.23
CA ILE A 161 0.97 11.66 1.05
C ILE A 161 1.83 11.68 2.31
N ASN A 162 3.14 11.50 2.13
CA ASN A 162 4.09 11.50 3.21
C ASN A 162 4.25 12.91 3.84
N ASP A 163 4.35 12.99 5.17
CA ASP A 163 4.60 14.27 5.86
C ASP A 163 5.92 14.94 5.46
N GLU A 164 6.94 14.13 5.18
CA GLU A 164 8.23 14.59 4.67
C GLU A 164 8.07 15.32 3.33
N THR A 165 7.11 14.90 2.50
CA THR A 165 6.79 15.59 1.25
C THR A 165 6.34 17.02 1.49
N ILE A 166 5.39 17.20 2.40
CA ILE A 166 4.88 18.52 2.76
C ILE A 166 6.00 19.38 3.35
N GLN A 167 6.85 18.80 4.21
CA GLN A 167 8.00 19.50 4.79
C GLN A 167 9.04 19.94 3.76
N GLN A 168 9.31 19.14 2.73
CA GLN A 168 10.24 19.57 1.67
C GLN A 168 9.64 20.67 0.80
N ILE A 169 8.34 20.58 0.49
CA ILE A 169 7.64 21.67 -0.22
C ILE A 169 7.71 22.96 0.62
N GLU A 170 7.45 22.87 1.92
CA GLU A 170 7.60 23.99 2.86
C GLU A 170 9.01 24.58 2.85
N LYS A 171 10.05 23.73 2.95
CA LYS A 171 11.45 24.19 2.86
C LYS A 171 11.75 24.89 1.54
N PHE A 172 11.21 24.39 0.44
CA PHE A 172 11.34 25.06 -0.87
C PHE A 172 10.71 26.45 -0.85
N TYR A 173 9.51 26.59 -0.30
CA TYR A 173 8.85 27.89 -0.17
C TYR A 173 9.68 28.89 0.65
N PHE A 174 10.18 28.46 1.81
CA PHE A 174 11.03 29.31 2.65
C PHE A 174 12.35 29.69 1.96
N LEU A 175 12.97 28.74 1.28
CA LEU A 175 14.21 28.99 0.55
C LEU A 175 13.99 29.98 -0.60
N TYR A 176 12.92 29.79 -1.37
CA TYR A 176 12.53 30.70 -2.44
C TYR A 176 12.24 32.10 -1.92
N PHE A 177 11.51 32.21 -0.79
CA PHE A 177 11.26 33.48 -0.11
C PHE A 177 12.55 34.16 0.35
N ASN A 178 13.46 33.44 1.01
CA ASN A 178 14.72 34.01 1.48
C ASN A 178 15.59 34.51 0.33
N CYS A 179 15.72 33.73 -0.75
CA CYS A 179 16.49 34.17 -1.91
C CYS A 179 15.86 35.42 -2.57
N PHE A 180 14.53 35.54 -2.55
CA PHE A 180 13.85 36.75 -3.00
C PHE A 180 14.14 37.95 -2.08
N MET A 181 14.13 37.75 -0.76
CA MET A 181 14.45 38.79 0.23
C MET A 181 15.89 39.28 0.11
N ASP A 182 16.85 38.37 -0.11
CA ASP A 182 18.25 38.71 -0.36
C ASP A 182 18.38 39.52 -1.66
N TYR A 183 17.68 39.11 -2.72
CA TYR A 183 17.68 39.81 -4.00
C TYR A 183 17.18 41.25 -3.87
N ILE A 184 16.01 41.49 -3.25
CA ILE A 184 15.49 42.86 -3.10
C ILE A 184 16.35 43.73 -2.16
N SER A 185 17.12 43.11 -1.28
CA SER A 185 18.04 43.80 -0.37
C SER A 185 19.39 44.15 -1.01
N SER A 186 19.75 43.46 -2.10
CA SER A 186 21.02 43.60 -2.79
C SER A 186 21.23 45.01 -3.40
N GLU A 187 22.49 45.44 -3.49
CA GLU A 187 22.85 46.67 -4.22
C GLU A 187 22.46 46.59 -5.69
N GLU A 188 22.48 45.40 -6.28
CA GLU A 188 22.07 45.16 -7.66
C GLU A 188 20.62 45.60 -7.90
N TYR A 189 19.70 45.23 -7.02
CA TYR A 189 18.30 45.68 -7.10
C TYR A 189 18.17 47.20 -6.89
N ARG A 190 18.94 47.78 -5.95
CA ARG A 190 18.94 49.24 -5.70
C ARG A 190 19.43 50.04 -6.90
N ASN A 191 20.53 49.61 -7.52
CA ASN A 191 21.13 50.28 -8.67
C ASN A 191 20.27 50.15 -9.94
N ARG A 192 19.51 49.04 -10.07
CA ARG A 192 18.61 48.80 -11.21
C ARG A 192 17.29 49.53 -11.13
N ASN A 193 16.79 49.89 -9.94
CA ASN A 193 15.62 50.78 -9.82
C ASN A 193 15.82 52.15 -10.51
N VAL A 194 17.06 52.52 -10.85
CA VAL A 194 17.40 53.73 -11.63
C VAL A 194 17.35 53.48 -13.16
N ARG A 195 17.34 52.22 -13.62
CA ARG A 195 17.48 51.83 -15.04
C ARG A 195 16.44 50.78 -15.49
N LEU A 196 15.20 50.85 -15.01
CA LEU A 196 14.13 49.91 -15.41
C LEU A 196 13.64 50.16 -16.86
N GLU A 197 14.52 49.91 -17.83
CA GLU A 197 14.17 49.54 -19.20
C GLU A 197 14.98 48.28 -19.53
N TYR A 198 14.27 47.18 -19.82
CA TYR A 198 14.74 45.89 -20.34
C TYR A 198 15.20 44.79 -19.35
N GLY A 199 14.25 43.95 -18.93
CA GLY A 199 14.08 42.59 -19.50
C GLY A 199 15.03 41.46 -19.08
N GLU A 200 16.00 41.66 -18.19
CA GLU A 200 16.88 40.56 -17.77
C GLU A 200 16.30 39.74 -16.62
N ALA A 201 16.06 38.48 -16.96
CA ALA A 201 15.65 37.37 -16.14
C ALA A 201 16.75 36.89 -15.18
N HIS A 202 16.64 37.18 -13.87
CA HIS A 202 17.61 36.69 -12.89
C HIS A 202 17.19 35.37 -12.23
N GLY A 203 18.01 34.34 -12.43
CA GLY A 203 17.89 33.04 -11.77
C GLY A 203 18.40 33.05 -10.33
N PHE A 204 17.86 33.92 -9.47
CA PHE A 204 18.36 34.10 -8.10
C PHE A 204 18.22 32.85 -7.22
N ALA A 205 17.48 31.83 -7.67
CA ALA A 205 17.29 30.58 -6.96
C ALA A 205 17.82 29.33 -7.72
N ASP A 206 18.48 29.49 -8.88
CA ASP A 206 18.78 28.39 -9.81
C ASP A 206 19.51 27.20 -9.15
N TYR A 207 20.49 27.46 -8.27
CA TYR A 207 21.23 26.40 -7.56
C TYR A 207 20.35 25.60 -6.61
N TYR A 208 19.50 26.28 -5.84
CA TYR A 208 18.65 25.67 -4.82
C TYR A 208 17.47 24.94 -5.43
N VAL A 209 16.91 25.52 -6.49
CA VAL A 209 15.83 24.93 -7.28
C VAL A 209 16.30 23.60 -7.86
N LYS A 210 17.52 23.52 -8.41
CA LYS A 210 18.03 22.29 -8.99
C LYS A 210 18.09 21.11 -7.99
N ASN A 211 18.53 21.37 -6.76
CA ASN A 211 18.56 20.33 -5.72
C ASN A 211 17.16 19.85 -5.32
N PHE A 212 16.21 20.79 -5.22
CA PHE A 212 14.81 20.46 -4.93
C PHE A 212 14.14 19.70 -6.08
N GLN A 213 14.36 20.13 -7.32
CA GLN A 213 13.83 19.49 -8.53
C GLN A 213 14.27 18.02 -8.63
N LEU A 214 15.55 17.74 -8.33
CA LEU A 214 16.10 16.38 -8.32
C LEU A 214 15.45 15.50 -7.25
N GLN A 215 15.15 16.05 -6.08
CA GLN A 215 14.54 15.29 -4.98
C GLN A 215 13.06 14.97 -5.23
N LEU A 216 12.32 15.93 -5.80
CA LEU A 216 10.90 15.76 -6.10
C LEU A 216 10.62 15.05 -7.42
N GLY A 217 11.61 14.97 -8.31
CA GLY A 217 11.37 14.57 -9.69
C GLY A 217 10.50 15.58 -10.44
N ILE A 218 10.53 16.86 -10.06
CA ILE A 218 9.72 17.91 -10.68
C ILE A 218 10.68 18.96 -11.18
N ASP A 219 10.73 19.18 -12.49
CA ASP A 219 11.41 20.33 -13.08
C ASP A 219 10.43 21.50 -13.12
N ILE A 220 10.65 22.46 -12.23
CA ILE A 220 9.88 23.70 -12.17
C ILE A 220 10.46 24.68 -13.19
N ASN A 221 9.62 25.19 -14.08
CA ASN A 221 9.97 26.22 -15.05
C ASN A 221 10.54 27.47 -14.34
N ARG A 222 11.17 28.38 -15.10
CA ARG A 222 11.72 29.64 -14.57
C ARG A 222 10.62 30.59 -14.07
N ILE A 223 9.98 30.24 -12.96
CA ILE A 223 9.08 31.11 -12.19
C ILE A 223 9.91 32.17 -11.43
N PHE A 224 11.24 32.07 -11.49
CA PHE A 224 12.20 32.97 -10.84
C PHE A 224 12.37 34.32 -11.57
N LEU A 225 11.62 34.59 -12.64
CA LEU A 225 11.70 35.87 -13.36
C LEU A 225 10.80 36.90 -12.68
N ILE A 226 11.31 37.48 -11.61
CA ILE A 226 10.59 38.50 -10.85
C ILE A 226 11.09 39.87 -11.30
N HIS A 227 10.20 40.66 -11.89
CA HIS A 227 10.48 42.06 -12.23
C HIS A 227 10.00 42.98 -11.11
N TYR A 228 8.89 42.62 -10.45
CA TYR A 228 8.28 43.38 -9.36
C TYR A 228 7.86 42.49 -8.18
N ILE A 229 7.77 43.07 -6.98
CA ILE A 229 7.26 42.37 -5.77
C ILE A 229 5.88 41.73 -6.02
N LYS A 230 5.01 42.40 -6.78
CA LYS A 230 3.68 41.87 -7.15
C LYS A 230 3.76 40.57 -7.96
N ASP A 231 4.85 40.34 -8.67
CA ASP A 231 5.07 39.11 -9.42
C ASP A 231 5.42 37.95 -8.47
N PHE A 232 6.02 38.23 -7.31
CA PHE A 232 6.31 37.19 -6.30
C PHE A 232 5.03 36.57 -5.75
N ASP A 233 4.03 37.37 -5.34
CA ASP A 233 2.73 36.86 -4.85
C ASP A 233 2.04 35.98 -5.91
N LYS A 234 1.99 36.47 -7.16
CA LYS A 234 1.43 35.73 -8.28
C LYS A 234 2.17 34.41 -8.52
N ASN A 235 3.51 34.42 -8.40
CA ASN A 235 4.34 33.24 -8.56
C ASN A 235 4.10 32.21 -7.45
N ILE A 236 4.06 32.65 -6.19
CA ILE A 236 3.74 31.79 -5.04
C ILE A 236 2.36 31.13 -5.21
N LYS A 237 1.32 31.90 -5.53
CA LYS A 237 -0.02 31.39 -5.82
C LYS A 237 -0.03 30.37 -6.96
N SER A 238 0.72 30.64 -8.03
CA SER A 238 0.79 29.75 -9.19
C SER A 238 1.48 28.43 -8.85
N ILE A 239 2.60 28.50 -8.11
CA ILE A 239 3.32 27.33 -7.60
C ILE A 239 2.41 26.51 -6.67
N ASN A 240 1.71 27.17 -5.74
CA ASN A 240 0.86 26.46 -4.78
C ASN A 240 -0.30 25.77 -5.48
N LYS A 241 -0.96 26.46 -6.41
CA LYS A 241 -2.00 25.87 -7.23
C LYS A 241 -1.52 24.63 -7.98
N ALA A 242 -0.30 24.65 -8.52
CA ALA A 242 0.27 23.52 -9.22
C ALA A 242 0.59 22.34 -8.29
N PHE A 243 1.15 22.60 -7.10
CA PHE A 243 1.36 21.56 -6.08
C PHE A 243 0.04 20.99 -5.53
N LEU A 244 -0.96 21.84 -5.28
CA LEU A 244 -2.31 21.41 -4.90
C LEU A 244 -2.93 20.52 -5.95
N LYS A 245 -2.74 20.83 -7.24
CA LYS A 245 -3.14 19.93 -8.32
C LYS A 245 -2.35 18.63 -8.28
N LEU A 246 -1.02 18.68 -8.17
CA LEU A 246 -0.20 17.46 -8.09
C LEU A 246 -0.66 16.50 -7.00
N ILE A 247 -0.97 17.02 -5.80
CA ILE A 247 -1.45 16.20 -4.68
C ILE A 247 -2.94 15.81 -4.80
N ALA A 248 -3.70 16.40 -5.71
CA ALA A 248 -5.08 16.06 -6.03
C ALA A 248 -5.18 14.84 -6.97
N PHE A 249 -4.19 13.96 -6.94
CA PHE A 249 -4.25 12.68 -7.62
C PHE A 249 -5.46 11.87 -7.11
N PRO A 250 -6.31 11.31 -7.99
CA PRO A 250 -7.48 10.57 -7.55
C PRO A 250 -7.13 9.38 -6.65
N GLY A 251 -7.83 9.27 -5.52
CA GLY A 251 -7.65 8.17 -4.57
C GLY A 251 -6.65 8.45 -3.44
N VAL A 252 -6.12 9.68 -3.33
CA VAL A 252 -5.31 10.08 -2.17
C VAL A 252 -6.14 10.13 -0.90
N ASP A 253 -5.76 9.34 0.10
CA ASP A 253 -6.56 9.13 1.33
C ASP A 253 -6.54 10.37 2.25
N ASN A 254 -5.39 11.02 2.37
CA ASN A 254 -5.19 12.19 3.24
C ASN A 254 -5.20 13.51 2.47
N PHE A 255 -5.96 13.60 1.37
CA PHE A 255 -5.99 14.75 0.49
C PHE A 255 -6.40 16.04 1.22
N ILE A 256 -7.49 16.01 2.01
CA ILE A 256 -8.03 17.20 2.70
C ILE A 256 -6.98 17.78 3.66
N GLU A 257 -6.32 16.92 4.44
CA GLU A 257 -5.32 17.35 5.41
C GLU A 257 -4.06 17.89 4.70
N SER A 258 -3.60 17.20 3.66
CA SER A 258 -2.44 17.62 2.87
C SER A 258 -2.70 18.96 2.15
N HIS A 259 -3.90 19.13 1.60
CA HIS A 259 -4.34 20.38 0.99
C HIS A 259 -4.35 21.53 2.00
N LYS A 260 -4.96 21.32 3.18
CA LYS A 260 -5.01 22.36 4.22
C LYS A 260 -3.61 22.80 4.65
N ARG A 261 -2.68 21.86 4.80
CA ARG A 261 -1.29 22.16 5.16
C ARG A 261 -0.56 22.93 4.06
N LEU A 262 -0.71 22.54 2.79
CA LEU A 262 -0.12 23.29 1.67
C LEU A 262 -0.70 24.71 1.56
N SER A 263 -2.01 24.88 1.70
CA SER A 263 -2.62 26.21 1.74
C SER A 263 -2.09 27.07 2.89
N SER A 264 -1.91 26.49 4.08
CA SER A 264 -1.32 27.22 5.21
C SER A 264 0.12 27.66 4.96
N ILE A 265 0.90 26.90 4.18
CA ILE A 265 2.27 27.29 3.81
C ILE A 265 2.23 28.54 2.91
N GLU A 266 1.36 28.56 1.90
CA GLU A 266 1.14 29.75 1.06
C GLU A 266 0.80 30.98 1.91
N ASP A 267 -0.22 30.88 2.77
CA ASP A 267 -0.68 31.97 3.63
C ASP A 267 0.44 32.50 4.53
N ASN A 268 1.26 31.60 5.08
CA ASN A 268 2.41 31.96 5.92
C ASN A 268 3.47 32.75 5.14
N ILE A 269 3.82 32.32 3.92
CA ILE A 269 4.81 33.01 3.09
C ILE A 269 4.31 34.40 2.66
N LEU A 270 3.04 34.50 2.27
CA LEU A 270 2.45 35.78 1.88
C LEU A 270 2.39 36.77 3.05
N ARG A 271 2.06 36.29 4.26
CA ARG A 271 2.12 37.13 5.47
C ARG A 271 3.55 37.62 5.75
N LEU A 272 4.56 36.75 5.66
CA LEU A 272 5.96 37.13 5.87
C LEU A 272 6.43 38.17 4.86
N LEU A 273 5.95 38.08 3.61
CA LEU A 273 6.22 39.07 2.57
C LEU A 273 5.65 40.44 2.96
N ASP A 274 4.39 40.50 3.38
CA ASP A 274 3.73 41.76 3.78
C ASP A 274 4.45 42.42 4.96
N GLU A 275 4.80 41.64 5.98
CA GLU A 275 5.56 42.10 7.16
C GLU A 275 6.94 42.65 6.76
N SER A 276 7.65 41.96 5.86
CA SER A 276 8.98 42.36 5.42
C SER A 276 8.96 43.62 4.55
N VAL A 277 7.97 43.77 3.68
CA VAL A 277 7.80 44.96 2.84
C VAL A 277 7.43 46.17 3.70
N ALA A 278 6.53 46.01 4.68
CA ALA A 278 6.16 47.08 5.61
C ALA A 278 7.39 47.61 6.37
N TYR A 279 8.24 46.70 6.88
CA TYR A 279 9.48 47.06 7.55
C TYR A 279 10.44 47.86 6.66
N GLN A 280 10.61 47.46 5.39
CA GLN A 280 11.48 48.19 4.46
C GLN A 280 10.97 49.60 4.13
N VAL A 281 9.65 49.81 4.10
CA VAL A 281 9.05 51.14 3.89
C VAL A 281 9.30 52.05 5.10
N GLU A 282 9.16 51.52 6.32
CA GLU A 282 9.40 52.26 7.56
C GLU A 282 10.88 52.66 7.72
N VAL A 283 11.82 51.78 7.40
CA VAL A 283 13.25 52.11 7.46
C VAL A 283 13.62 53.20 6.45
N LYS A 284 13.03 53.19 5.25
CA LYS A 284 13.27 54.24 4.25
C LYS A 284 12.74 55.61 4.67
N SER A 285 11.57 55.68 5.29
CA SER A 285 10.99 56.95 5.72
C SER A 285 11.81 57.62 6.83
N LEU A 286 12.45 56.83 7.70
CA LEU A 286 13.36 57.31 8.75
C LEU A 286 14.72 57.79 8.23
N GLN A 287 15.15 57.36 7.03
CA GLN A 287 16.45 57.72 6.45
C GLN A 287 16.41 58.94 5.52
N THR A 288 15.23 59.38 5.09
CA THR A 288 15.07 60.63 4.34
C THR A 288 15.32 61.84 5.26
N PRO A 289 16.38 62.65 5.05
CA PRO A 289 16.64 63.82 5.89
C PRO A 289 15.46 64.79 5.76
N GLN A 290 14.96 65.32 6.88
CA GLN A 290 14.02 66.44 6.87
C GLN A 290 14.72 67.64 6.23
N SER A 291 14.41 67.90 4.96
CA SER A 291 14.80 69.09 4.22
C SER A 291 13.80 70.22 4.45
#